data_AF-A0A1Q5RZ48-F1
#
_entry.id   AF-A0A1Q5RZ48-F1
#
_cell.length_a   1.000
_cell.length_b   1.000
_cell.length_c   1.000
_cell.angle_alpha   90.00
_cell.angle_beta   90.00
_cell.angle_gamma   90.00
#
_symmetry.space_group_name_H-M   'P 1'
#
loop_
_entity.id
_entity.type
_entity.pdbx_description
1 polymer ?
#
loop_
_entity_poly.entity_id
_entity_poly.type
_entity_poly.pdbx_seq_one_letter_code
_entity_poly.pdbx_strand_id
1 'polypeptide(L)'
;MMHDNADPAAYLRALLDPSERDFVDRVEKAKTAYMTSERDEDLARLLKRLTTNAVIRRDPTKPHAANNRAPGKGVVIVGPSGAGKSRLLDETFRDNAAFPNFGIKGTWCPLISVTAPSPCTLGQVGIRLLDLMDYDLRREIRENNAWLRVRQQLRENNILFLAFDDLQHVLHGYSEDEVQKVRDTLKDLMTNPEWPVQLILSGIPELLPFFRHDRQLRRRLRFMYLAKLTPKQHAEFLEQALDHYASEVKLKLAIKPEDDLVARLLHAGQYEMGITLEILAEAMEEALDHDANRVTMTDFANAYASRNLMPDDQNPFVSNAWHTIDTTRLQTKDEEEIDDATTPVGKKRKGKKS
;
A
#
# COMPACT_ATOMS: atom_id res chain seq x y z
N MET A 1 -39.64 6.49 0.88
CA MET A 1 -39.00 6.89 -0.40
C MET A 1 -37.96 5.84 -0.72
N MET A 2 -37.94 5.35 -1.95
CA MET A 2 -37.01 4.31 -2.39
C MET A 2 -35.58 4.83 -2.20
N HIS A 3 -34.80 4.18 -1.33
CA HIS A 3 -33.36 4.41 -1.22
C HIS A 3 -32.71 3.73 -2.43
N ASP A 4 -32.77 4.43 -3.55
CA ASP A 4 -32.24 3.99 -4.83
C ASP A 4 -30.71 4.05 -4.75
N ASN A 5 -30.09 2.89 -4.49
CA ASN A 5 -28.68 2.58 -4.74
C ASN A 5 -27.63 3.68 -4.44
N ALA A 6 -27.82 4.48 -3.39
CA ALA A 6 -26.83 5.42 -2.92
C ALA A 6 -25.70 4.65 -2.23
N ASP A 7 -24.45 4.99 -2.51
CA ASP A 7 -23.29 4.52 -1.76
C ASP A 7 -23.59 4.63 -0.24
N PRO A 8 -23.58 3.52 0.53
CA PRO A 8 -23.87 3.54 1.95
C PRO A 8 -23.01 4.54 2.73
N ALA A 9 -21.76 4.77 2.32
CA ALA A 9 -20.90 5.78 2.94
C ALA A 9 -21.42 7.21 2.67
N ALA A 10 -21.95 7.48 1.47
CA ALA A 10 -22.58 8.76 1.15
C ALA A 10 -23.85 8.99 1.98
N TYR A 11 -24.63 7.92 2.24
CA TYR A 11 -25.76 7.99 3.17
C TYR A 11 -25.31 8.33 4.59
N LEU A 12 -24.29 7.64 5.12
CA LEU A 12 -23.76 7.92 6.46
C LEU A 12 -23.23 9.37 6.55
N ARG A 13 -22.50 9.84 5.54
CA ARG A 13 -22.01 11.23 5.49
C ARG A 13 -23.15 12.25 5.50
N ALA A 14 -24.27 11.94 4.85
CA ALA A 14 -25.44 12.81 4.85
C ALA A 14 -26.14 12.92 6.22
N LEU A 15 -25.94 11.94 7.11
CA LEU A 15 -26.48 11.96 8.48
C LEU A 15 -25.68 12.83 9.45
N LEU A 16 -24.39 13.07 9.17
CA LEU A 16 -23.50 13.86 10.02
C LEU A 16 -24.02 15.30 10.15
N ASP A 17 -23.87 15.90 11.33
CA ASP A 17 -24.11 17.32 11.56
C ASP A 17 -22.96 18.20 10.98
N PRO A 18 -23.11 19.54 10.93
CA PRO A 18 -22.07 20.40 10.35
C PRO A 18 -20.69 20.30 11.02
N SER A 19 -20.62 20.09 12.34
CA SER A 19 -19.35 19.92 13.07
C SER A 19 -18.72 18.57 12.78
N GLU A 20 -19.50 17.50 12.79
CA GLU A 20 -19.04 16.15 12.46
C GLU A 20 -18.54 16.08 11.00
N ARG A 21 -19.19 16.80 10.08
CA ARG A 21 -18.73 16.91 8.69
C ARG A 21 -17.40 17.65 8.57
N ASP A 22 -17.21 18.78 9.25
CA ASP A 22 -15.93 19.51 9.21
C ASP A 22 -14.80 18.65 9.80
N PHE A 23 -15.08 17.90 10.87
CA PHE A 23 -14.14 16.93 11.42
C PHE A 23 -13.76 15.87 10.38
N VAL A 24 -14.74 15.20 9.76
CA VAL A 24 -14.49 14.18 8.73
C VAL A 24 -13.73 14.77 7.54
N ASP A 25 -14.08 15.97 7.07
CA ASP A 25 -13.38 16.65 5.97
C ASP A 25 -11.89 16.89 6.30
N ARG A 26 -11.57 17.23 7.55
CA ARG A 26 -10.19 17.45 8.01
C ARG A 26 -9.44 16.14 8.19
N VAL A 27 -10.07 15.11 8.75
CA VAL A 27 -9.48 13.76 8.85
C VAL A 27 -9.21 13.17 7.48
N GLU A 28 -10.12 13.36 6.52
CA GLU A 28 -9.90 12.96 5.12
C GLU A 28 -8.63 13.61 4.58
N LYS A 29 -8.46 14.92 4.76
CA LYS A 29 -7.24 15.62 4.34
C LYS A 29 -5.98 15.04 4.98
N ALA A 30 -5.96 14.79 6.29
CA ALA A 30 -4.82 14.14 6.94
C ALA A 30 -4.52 12.77 6.34
N LYS A 31 -5.55 11.93 6.14
CA LYS A 31 -5.37 10.56 5.61
C LYS A 31 -5.02 10.53 4.13
N THR A 32 -5.45 11.51 3.34
CA THR A 32 -5.17 11.61 1.90
C THR A 32 -3.94 12.45 1.58
N ALA A 33 -3.39 13.21 2.54
CA ALA A 33 -2.15 13.95 2.35
C ALA A 33 -1.03 13.04 1.85
N TYR A 34 -0.20 13.54 0.95
CA TYR A 34 0.89 12.79 0.36
C TYR A 34 2.13 13.67 0.25
N MET A 35 3.26 13.12 0.70
CA MET A 35 4.55 13.81 0.67
C MET A 35 5.41 13.23 -0.44
N THR A 36 5.64 14.02 -1.48
CA THR A 36 6.59 13.67 -2.55
C THR A 36 8.02 13.60 -1.99
N SER A 37 8.77 12.61 -2.46
CA SER A 37 10.14 12.34 -2.05
C SER A 37 11.02 11.95 -3.23
N GLU A 38 12.31 11.71 -3.00
CA GLU A 38 13.21 11.15 -4.02
C GLU A 38 12.72 9.79 -4.57
N ARG A 39 11.92 9.05 -3.78
CA ARG A 39 11.36 7.74 -4.18
C ARG A 39 10.39 7.89 -5.35
N ASP A 40 9.60 8.95 -5.37
CA ASP A 40 8.66 9.29 -6.44
C ASP A 40 9.41 9.52 -7.75
N GLU A 41 10.49 10.31 -7.69
CA GLU A 41 11.31 10.58 -8.85
C GLU A 41 12.00 9.32 -9.39
N ASP A 42 12.50 8.48 -8.50
CA ASP A 42 13.11 7.19 -8.84
C ASP A 42 12.11 6.26 -9.54
N LEU A 43 10.91 6.13 -8.99
CA LEU A 43 9.85 5.32 -9.60
C LEU A 43 9.40 5.92 -10.93
N ALA A 44 9.21 7.24 -11.01
CA ALA A 44 8.85 7.93 -12.24
C ALA A 44 9.90 7.72 -13.35
N ARG A 45 11.21 7.75 -13.02
CA ARG A 45 12.30 7.41 -13.94
C ARG A 45 12.20 5.97 -14.45
N LEU A 46 11.85 5.02 -13.58
CA LEU A 46 11.68 3.61 -13.93
C LEU A 46 10.45 3.38 -14.81
N LEU A 47 9.31 4.01 -14.47
CA LEU A 47 8.09 3.95 -15.27
C LEU A 47 8.29 4.59 -16.64
N LYS A 48 8.99 5.73 -16.73
CA LYS A 48 9.35 6.35 -18.02
C LYS A 48 10.14 5.39 -18.91
N ARG A 49 11.05 4.59 -18.34
CA ARG A 49 11.79 3.57 -19.09
C ARG A 49 10.87 2.43 -19.56
N LEU A 50 9.91 2.00 -18.74
CA LEU A 50 8.92 0.99 -19.14
C LEU A 50 7.99 1.47 -20.25
N THR A 51 7.46 2.69 -20.12
CA THR A 51 6.58 3.27 -21.14
C THR A 51 7.33 3.52 -22.45
N THR A 52 8.59 3.97 -22.37
CA THR A 52 9.47 4.05 -23.53
C THR A 52 9.67 2.67 -24.18
N ASN A 53 9.92 1.62 -23.39
CA ASN A 53 10.08 0.27 -23.93
C ASN A 53 8.81 -0.25 -24.63
N ALA A 54 7.62 0.07 -24.10
CA ALA A 54 6.34 -0.36 -24.66
C ALA A 54 6.09 0.17 -26.08
N VAL A 55 6.69 1.31 -26.44
CA VAL A 55 6.59 1.89 -27.79
C VAL A 55 7.75 1.50 -28.72
N ILE A 56 8.73 0.73 -28.27
CA ILE A 56 9.82 0.28 -29.16
C ILE A 56 9.28 -0.77 -30.13
N ARG A 57 9.54 -0.56 -31.43
CA ARG A 57 9.24 -1.54 -32.49
C ARG A 57 10.38 -2.56 -32.62
N ARG A 58 10.06 -3.83 -32.93
CA ARG A 58 11.09 -4.84 -33.28
C ARG A 58 11.79 -4.48 -34.59
N ASP A 59 10.99 -4.05 -35.55
CA ASP A 59 11.43 -3.61 -36.87
C ASP A 59 10.98 -2.14 -37.08
N PRO A 60 11.91 -1.17 -37.10
CA PRO A 60 11.58 0.25 -37.24
C PRO A 60 11.06 0.61 -38.64
N THR A 61 11.16 -0.30 -39.61
CA THR A 61 10.63 -0.08 -40.97
C THR A 61 9.14 -0.42 -41.09
N LYS A 62 8.59 -1.22 -40.16
CA LYS A 62 7.18 -1.64 -40.14
C LYS A 62 6.34 -0.78 -39.20
N PRO A 63 5.03 -0.60 -39.42
CA PRO A 63 4.18 0.21 -38.52
C PRO A 63 4.12 -0.38 -37.10
N HIS A 64 3.62 0.41 -36.15
CA HIS A 64 3.27 -0.12 -34.84
C HIS A 64 2.15 -1.15 -35.00
N ALA A 65 2.41 -2.36 -34.51
CA ALA A 65 1.46 -3.46 -34.53
C ALA A 65 1.77 -4.41 -33.38
N ALA A 66 0.76 -5.19 -32.96
CA ALA A 66 0.86 -6.27 -31.99
C ALA A 66 2.13 -7.11 -32.16
N ASN A 67 2.32 -7.65 -33.36
CA ASN A 67 3.45 -8.50 -33.74
C ASN A 67 4.80 -7.77 -33.97
N ASN A 68 4.83 -6.44 -33.86
CA ASN A 68 6.02 -5.62 -34.08
C ASN A 68 6.45 -4.84 -32.83
N ARG A 69 6.06 -5.26 -31.62
CA ARG A 69 6.51 -4.62 -30.37
C ARG A 69 7.71 -5.33 -29.75
N ALA A 70 8.67 -4.58 -29.23
CA ALA A 70 9.77 -5.13 -28.46
C ALA A 70 9.27 -5.97 -27.28
N PRO A 71 10.01 -7.00 -26.85
CA PRO A 71 9.63 -7.76 -25.67
C PRO A 71 9.48 -6.90 -24.41
N GLY A 72 8.58 -7.32 -23.54
CA GLY A 72 8.32 -6.70 -22.25
C GLY A 72 9.56 -6.63 -21.35
N LYS A 73 9.59 -5.56 -20.56
CA LYS A 73 10.49 -5.29 -19.45
C LYS A 73 9.66 -5.14 -18.19
N GLY A 74 10.32 -5.16 -17.04
CA GLY A 74 9.63 -4.91 -15.80
C GLY A 74 10.45 -4.15 -14.78
N VAL A 75 9.75 -3.65 -13.78
CA VAL A 75 10.32 -2.98 -12.61
C VAL A 75 9.81 -3.71 -11.38
N VAL A 76 10.70 -3.90 -10.40
CA VAL A 76 10.39 -4.53 -9.11
C VAL A 76 10.69 -3.52 -8.02
N ILE A 77 9.68 -3.18 -7.23
CA ILE A 77 9.75 -2.32 -6.06
C ILE A 77 9.82 -3.24 -4.85
N VAL A 78 10.95 -3.22 -4.16
CA VAL A 78 11.19 -4.06 -2.99
C VAL A 78 11.30 -3.17 -1.77
N GLY A 79 10.57 -3.51 -0.72
CA GLY A 79 10.64 -2.78 0.53
C GLY A 79 9.91 -3.55 1.63
N PRO A 80 10.37 -3.44 2.89
CA PRO A 80 9.69 -4.05 4.03
C PRO A 80 8.22 -3.61 4.13
N SER A 81 7.46 -4.33 4.96
CA SER A 81 6.08 -3.92 5.26
C SER A 81 6.07 -2.51 5.86
N GLY A 82 5.08 -1.69 5.49
CA GLY A 82 5.01 -0.31 5.95
C GLY A 82 5.98 0.67 5.28
N ALA A 83 6.78 0.25 4.28
CA ALA A 83 7.65 1.17 3.54
C ALA A 83 6.90 2.19 2.62
N GLY A 84 5.57 2.07 2.49
CA GLY A 84 4.73 2.91 1.63
C GLY A 84 4.67 2.49 0.15
N LYS A 85 4.97 1.21 -0.17
CA LYS A 85 5.03 0.69 -1.55
C LYS A 85 3.74 0.94 -2.35
N SER A 86 2.60 0.48 -1.82
CA SER A 86 1.31 0.55 -2.50
C SER A 86 0.90 1.99 -2.77
N ARG A 87 1.07 2.87 -1.76
CA ARG A 87 0.75 4.29 -1.92
C ARG A 87 1.67 4.99 -2.92
N LEU A 88 2.97 4.72 -2.88
CA LEU A 88 3.93 5.24 -3.86
C LEU A 88 3.56 4.80 -5.29
N LEU A 89 3.21 3.53 -5.49
CA LEU A 89 2.76 3.02 -6.78
C LEU A 89 1.49 3.73 -7.25
N ASP A 90 0.47 3.77 -6.40
CA ASP A 90 -0.83 4.36 -6.72
C ASP A 90 -0.72 5.85 -7.09
N GLU A 91 -0.05 6.66 -6.28
CA GLU A 91 0.13 8.09 -6.60
C GLU A 91 0.93 8.29 -7.88
N THR A 92 2.04 7.56 -8.03
CA THR A 92 2.86 7.68 -9.24
C THR A 92 2.09 7.20 -10.47
N PHE A 93 1.15 6.25 -10.35
CA PHE A 93 0.30 5.85 -11.46
C PHE A 93 -0.73 6.91 -11.83
N ARG A 94 -1.41 7.52 -10.84
CA ARG A 94 -2.39 8.59 -11.07
C ARG A 94 -1.76 9.81 -11.73
N ASP A 95 -0.54 10.17 -11.34
CA ASP A 95 0.18 11.33 -11.87
C ASP A 95 0.87 11.06 -13.22
N ASN A 96 0.91 9.81 -13.69
CA ASN A 96 1.58 9.47 -14.92
C ASN A 96 0.67 9.63 -16.15
N ALA A 97 1.05 10.53 -17.05
CA ALA A 97 0.33 10.75 -18.31
C ALA A 97 0.18 9.50 -19.20
N ALA A 98 1.02 8.47 -19.01
CA ALA A 98 0.87 7.20 -19.73
C ALA A 98 -0.29 6.34 -19.22
N PHE A 99 -0.84 6.62 -18.03
CA PHE A 99 -1.90 5.86 -17.38
C PHE A 99 -3.14 6.75 -17.13
N PRO A 100 -3.75 7.30 -18.19
CA PRO A 100 -4.91 8.16 -18.03
C PRO A 100 -6.04 7.42 -17.32
N ASN A 101 -6.75 8.13 -16.43
CA ASN A 101 -7.89 7.61 -15.68
C ASN A 101 -7.59 6.38 -14.80
N PHE A 102 -6.33 6.17 -14.40
CA PHE A 102 -6.00 5.10 -13.48
C PHE A 102 -6.87 5.18 -12.20
N GLY A 103 -7.49 4.07 -11.83
CA GLY A 103 -8.40 3.97 -10.69
C GLY A 103 -9.85 4.42 -10.94
N ILE A 104 -10.19 4.94 -12.12
CA ILE A 104 -11.56 5.38 -12.44
C ILE A 104 -12.32 4.25 -13.14
N LYS A 105 -13.28 3.65 -12.44
CA LYS A 105 -14.09 2.53 -12.95
C LYS A 105 -14.84 2.90 -14.24
N GLY A 106 -14.86 1.97 -15.20
CA GLY A 106 -15.58 2.14 -16.47
C GLY A 106 -14.87 3.03 -17.50
N THR A 107 -13.67 3.52 -17.18
CA THR A 107 -12.83 4.28 -18.12
C THR A 107 -11.62 3.45 -18.53
N TRP A 108 -11.11 3.72 -19.74
CA TRP A 108 -9.96 3.00 -20.25
C TRP A 108 -8.64 3.55 -19.66
N CYS A 109 -7.78 2.64 -19.22
CA CYS A 109 -6.40 2.87 -18.83
C CYS A 109 -5.53 1.70 -19.34
N PRO A 110 -4.34 1.93 -19.91
CA PRO A 110 -3.47 0.86 -20.41
C PRO A 110 -2.75 0.06 -19.30
N LEU A 111 -2.96 0.42 -18.03
CA LEU A 111 -2.42 -0.23 -16.85
C LEU A 111 -3.56 -0.85 -16.03
N ILE A 112 -3.38 -2.11 -15.64
CA ILE A 112 -4.19 -2.73 -14.59
C ILE A 112 -3.28 -3.05 -13.41
N SER A 113 -3.70 -2.64 -12.22
CA SER A 113 -3.05 -2.99 -10.96
C SER A 113 -3.90 -4.01 -10.21
N VAL A 114 -3.26 -5.05 -9.68
CA VAL A 114 -3.90 -6.05 -8.83
C VAL A 114 -3.08 -6.25 -7.57
N THR A 115 -3.72 -6.09 -6.42
CA THR A 115 -3.20 -6.55 -5.14
C THR A 115 -3.62 -7.99 -4.94
N ALA A 116 -2.66 -8.90 -4.72
CA ALA A 116 -2.98 -10.29 -4.44
C ALA A 116 -3.55 -10.40 -3.01
N PRO A 117 -4.80 -10.88 -2.81
CA PRO A 117 -5.26 -11.19 -1.46
C PRO A 117 -4.36 -12.29 -0.85
N SER A 118 -4.22 -12.33 0.47
CA SER A 118 -3.35 -13.32 1.13
C SER A 118 -4.19 -14.39 1.86
N PRO A 119 -3.91 -15.70 1.69
CA PRO A 119 -3.17 -16.31 0.59
C PRO A 119 -4.01 -16.35 -0.70
N CYS A 120 -3.37 -16.22 -1.87
CA CYS A 120 -4.05 -16.28 -3.17
C CYS A 120 -3.29 -17.14 -4.16
N THR A 121 -4.02 -17.90 -4.99
CA THR A 121 -3.40 -18.71 -6.03
C THR A 121 -3.10 -17.94 -7.30
N LEU A 122 -2.14 -18.42 -8.09
CA LEU A 122 -1.88 -17.87 -9.41
C LEU A 122 -3.15 -17.87 -10.30
N GLY A 123 -4.02 -18.87 -10.16
CA GLY A 123 -5.34 -18.90 -10.81
C GLY A 123 -6.29 -17.81 -10.34
N GLN A 124 -6.38 -17.61 -9.03
CA GLN A 124 -7.22 -16.56 -8.44
C GLN A 124 -6.76 -15.16 -8.86
N VAL A 125 -5.45 -14.92 -8.96
CA VAL A 125 -4.92 -13.68 -9.56
C VAL A 125 -5.39 -13.52 -11.01
N GLY A 126 -5.35 -14.60 -11.79
CA GLY A 126 -5.85 -14.59 -13.16
C GLY A 126 -7.35 -14.27 -13.24
N ILE A 127 -8.17 -14.85 -12.37
CA ILE A 127 -9.61 -14.56 -12.27
C ILE A 127 -9.85 -13.09 -11.88
N ARG A 128 -9.07 -12.56 -10.94
CA ARG A 128 -9.17 -11.16 -10.50
C ARG A 128 -8.80 -10.19 -11.62
N LEU A 129 -7.79 -10.50 -12.43
CA LEU A 129 -7.46 -9.70 -13.61
C LEU A 129 -8.59 -9.70 -14.64
N LEU A 130 -9.28 -10.83 -14.82
CA LEU A 130 -10.45 -10.92 -15.69
C LEU A 130 -11.61 -10.06 -15.17
N ASP A 131 -11.90 -10.11 -13.87
CA ASP A 131 -12.88 -9.26 -13.18
C ASP A 131 -12.58 -7.77 -13.38
N LEU A 132 -11.32 -7.37 -13.21
CA LEU A 132 -10.87 -5.98 -13.44
C LEU A 132 -11.01 -5.52 -14.90
N MET A 133 -11.06 -6.45 -15.86
CA MET A 133 -11.31 -6.20 -17.27
C MET A 133 -12.79 -6.34 -17.65
N ASP A 134 -13.70 -6.41 -16.66
CA ASP A 134 -15.16 -6.58 -16.84
C ASP A 134 -15.52 -7.85 -17.64
N TYR A 135 -14.68 -8.89 -17.53
CA TYR A 135 -14.93 -10.17 -18.19
C TYR A 135 -16.04 -10.93 -17.48
N ASP A 136 -16.98 -11.48 -18.24
CA ASP A 136 -18.10 -12.24 -17.71
C ASP A 136 -17.66 -13.58 -17.08
N LEU A 137 -17.59 -13.60 -15.74
CA LEU A 137 -17.24 -14.76 -14.92
C LEU A 137 -18.42 -15.69 -14.61
N ARG A 138 -19.61 -15.51 -15.23
CA ARG A 138 -20.78 -16.38 -14.99
C ARG A 138 -20.55 -17.86 -15.31
N ARG A 139 -19.55 -18.17 -16.14
CA ARG A 139 -19.10 -19.54 -16.40
C ARG A 139 -17.82 -19.81 -15.62
N GLU A 140 -17.79 -20.93 -14.92
CA GLU A 140 -16.60 -21.36 -14.19
C GLU A 140 -15.40 -21.46 -15.14
N ILE A 141 -14.39 -20.63 -14.91
CA ILE A 141 -13.13 -20.68 -15.63
C ILE A 141 -12.21 -21.60 -14.84
N ARG A 142 -11.91 -22.77 -15.41
CA ARG A 142 -10.85 -23.63 -14.87
C ARG A 142 -9.55 -22.83 -14.77
N GLU A 143 -8.85 -22.98 -13.64
CA GLU A 143 -7.58 -22.29 -13.35
C GLU A 143 -6.57 -22.35 -14.50
N ASN A 144 -6.40 -23.52 -15.13
CA ASN A 144 -5.50 -23.71 -16.27
C ASN A 144 -5.87 -22.85 -17.50
N ASN A 145 -7.14 -22.47 -17.66
CA ASN A 145 -7.61 -21.63 -18.77
C ASN A 145 -7.63 -20.14 -18.42
N ALA A 146 -7.55 -19.77 -17.14
CA ALA A 146 -7.63 -18.38 -16.70
C ALA A 146 -6.54 -17.53 -17.36
N TRP A 147 -5.28 -17.97 -17.35
CA TRP A 147 -4.18 -17.21 -17.92
C TRP A 147 -4.19 -17.14 -19.45
N LEU A 148 -4.78 -18.12 -20.13
CA LEU A 148 -5.03 -18.01 -21.57
C LEU A 148 -6.04 -16.89 -21.86
N ARG A 149 -7.12 -16.83 -21.07
CA ARG A 149 -8.14 -15.77 -21.18
C ARG A 149 -7.60 -14.41 -20.80
N VAL A 150 -6.79 -14.32 -19.74
CA VAL A 150 -6.12 -13.06 -19.35
C VAL A 150 -5.33 -12.52 -20.52
N ARG A 151 -4.49 -13.33 -21.19
CA ARG A 151 -3.72 -12.86 -22.36
C ARG A 151 -4.59 -12.34 -23.50
N GLN A 152 -5.73 -12.98 -23.77
CA GLN A 152 -6.68 -12.51 -24.77
C GLN A 152 -7.29 -11.15 -24.36
N GLN A 153 -7.74 -11.05 -23.10
CA GLN A 153 -8.36 -9.83 -22.58
C GLN A 153 -7.39 -8.65 -22.49
N LEU A 154 -6.11 -8.87 -22.17
CA LEU A 154 -5.10 -7.81 -22.20
C LEU A 154 -4.96 -7.21 -23.61
N ARG A 155 -5.03 -8.05 -24.64
CA ARG A 155 -4.99 -7.60 -26.04
C ARG A 155 -6.26 -6.85 -26.43
N GLU A 156 -7.42 -7.41 -26.10
CA GLU A 156 -8.73 -6.87 -26.47
C GLU A 156 -9.03 -5.52 -25.78
N ASN A 157 -8.58 -5.37 -24.53
CA ASN A 157 -8.75 -4.14 -23.74
C ASN A 157 -7.57 -3.16 -23.90
N ASN A 158 -6.63 -3.43 -24.80
CA ASN A 158 -5.44 -2.60 -25.05
C ASN A 158 -4.59 -2.32 -23.79
N ILE A 159 -4.47 -3.30 -22.90
CA ILE A 159 -3.69 -3.21 -21.65
C ILE A 159 -2.24 -3.61 -21.94
N LEU A 160 -1.30 -2.69 -21.71
CA LEU A 160 0.12 -2.89 -21.98
C LEU A 160 0.97 -3.05 -20.71
N PHE A 161 0.40 -2.71 -19.55
CA PHE A 161 1.09 -2.74 -18.27
C PHE A 161 0.27 -3.53 -17.25
N LEU A 162 0.95 -4.39 -16.51
CA LEU A 162 0.36 -5.09 -15.36
C LEU A 162 1.18 -4.79 -14.11
N ALA A 163 0.52 -4.24 -13.10
CA ALA A 163 1.06 -4.06 -11.77
C ALA A 163 0.56 -5.19 -10.85
N PHE A 164 1.48 -5.86 -10.17
CA PHE A 164 1.20 -6.84 -9.12
C PHE A 164 1.75 -6.29 -7.81
N ASP A 165 0.85 -5.88 -6.92
CA ASP A 165 1.19 -5.41 -5.59
C ASP A 165 1.23 -6.59 -4.62
N ASP A 166 2.28 -6.63 -3.79
CA ASP A 166 2.57 -7.69 -2.83
C ASP A 166 2.62 -9.11 -3.45
N LEU A 167 3.46 -9.28 -4.47
CA LEU A 167 3.61 -10.55 -5.19
C LEU A 167 3.98 -11.73 -4.28
N GLN A 168 4.60 -11.50 -3.12
CA GLN A 168 4.87 -12.54 -2.13
C GLN A 168 3.62 -13.30 -1.69
N HIS A 169 2.43 -12.68 -1.70
CA HIS A 169 1.18 -13.34 -1.31
C HIS A 169 0.76 -14.45 -2.28
N VAL A 170 1.19 -14.36 -3.55
CA VAL A 170 0.98 -15.41 -4.56
C VAL A 170 1.93 -16.58 -4.35
N LEU A 171 3.09 -16.35 -3.71
CA LEU A 171 4.15 -17.34 -3.55
C LEU A 171 4.09 -18.05 -2.19
N HIS A 172 3.26 -17.58 -1.26
CA HIS A 172 3.24 -18.08 0.11
C HIS A 172 2.76 -19.53 0.16
N GLY A 173 3.59 -20.42 0.73
CA GLY A 173 3.26 -21.84 0.90
C GLY A 173 3.40 -22.67 -0.38
N TYR A 174 3.99 -22.13 -1.45
CA TYR A 174 4.17 -22.83 -2.72
C TYR A 174 5.41 -23.71 -2.76
N SER A 175 5.28 -24.85 -3.44
CA SER A 175 6.42 -25.69 -3.86
C SER A 175 7.28 -24.98 -4.92
N GLU A 176 8.54 -25.39 -5.09
CA GLU A 176 9.41 -24.80 -6.12
C GLU A 176 8.83 -24.98 -7.54
N ASP A 177 8.10 -26.05 -7.80
CA ASP A 177 7.40 -26.28 -9.07
C ASP A 177 6.29 -25.25 -9.31
N GLU A 178 5.54 -24.88 -8.29
CA GLU A 178 4.49 -23.85 -8.37
C GLU A 178 5.11 -22.46 -8.52
N VAL A 179 6.18 -22.17 -7.78
CA VAL A 179 6.97 -20.94 -7.95
C VAL A 179 7.50 -20.83 -9.38
N GLN A 180 7.97 -21.94 -9.96
CA GLN A 180 8.44 -21.96 -11.35
C GLN A 180 7.31 -21.67 -12.34
N LYS A 181 6.09 -22.20 -12.13
CA LYS A 181 4.91 -21.86 -12.95
C LYS A 181 4.59 -20.36 -12.91
N VAL A 182 4.74 -19.70 -11.76
CA VAL A 182 4.57 -18.25 -11.65
C VAL A 182 5.62 -17.53 -12.50
N ARG A 183 6.90 -17.91 -12.39
CA ARG A 183 7.98 -17.32 -13.21
C ARG A 183 7.73 -17.49 -14.70
N ASP A 184 7.31 -18.68 -15.12
CA ASP A 184 7.00 -19.00 -16.52
C ASP A 184 5.83 -18.16 -17.02
N THR A 185 4.78 -18.01 -16.21
CA THR A 185 3.63 -17.14 -16.53
C THR A 185 4.06 -15.68 -16.72
N LEU A 186 4.88 -15.13 -15.81
CA LEU A 186 5.40 -13.77 -15.94
C LEU A 186 6.26 -13.61 -17.19
N LYS A 187 7.14 -14.58 -17.49
CA LYS A 187 7.96 -14.58 -18.72
C LYS A 187 7.07 -14.59 -19.96
N ASP A 188 6.08 -15.46 -20.00
CA ASP A 188 5.16 -15.60 -21.14
C ASP A 188 4.40 -14.31 -21.43
N LEU A 189 3.93 -13.59 -20.39
CA LEU A 189 3.31 -12.26 -20.55
C LEU A 189 4.27 -11.26 -21.21
N MET A 190 5.54 -11.24 -20.77
CA MET A 190 6.54 -10.32 -21.29
C MET A 190 7.00 -10.68 -22.71
N THR A 191 7.01 -11.96 -23.06
CA THR A 191 7.58 -12.43 -24.33
C THR A 191 6.56 -12.83 -25.37
N ASN A 192 5.27 -12.66 -25.07
CA ASN A 192 4.21 -12.94 -26.02
C ASN A 192 4.49 -12.23 -27.37
N PRO A 193 4.54 -12.95 -28.50
CA PRO A 193 4.90 -12.37 -29.79
C PRO A 193 3.85 -11.40 -30.32
N GLU A 194 2.58 -11.54 -29.91
CA GLU A 194 1.46 -10.69 -30.34
C GLU A 194 1.20 -9.53 -29.37
N TRP A 195 1.36 -9.75 -28.07
CA TRP A 195 1.03 -8.73 -27.08
C TRP A 195 1.98 -8.76 -25.88
N PRO A 196 3.23 -8.30 -26.03
CA PRO A 196 4.19 -8.27 -24.93
C PRO A 196 3.80 -7.21 -23.89
N VAL A 197 3.68 -7.64 -22.63
CA VAL A 197 3.24 -6.81 -21.51
C VAL A 197 4.43 -6.35 -20.67
N GLN A 198 4.38 -5.10 -20.20
CA GLN A 198 5.33 -4.57 -19.22
C GLN A 198 4.86 -4.91 -17.80
N LEU A 199 5.78 -5.32 -16.92
CA LEU A 199 5.44 -5.72 -15.55
C LEU A 199 5.91 -4.69 -14.53
N ILE A 200 5.06 -4.37 -13.56
CA ILE A 200 5.42 -3.61 -12.37
C ILE A 200 5.12 -4.51 -11.18
N LEU A 201 6.12 -4.88 -10.41
CA LEU A 201 5.98 -5.85 -9.33
C LEU A 201 6.35 -5.16 -8.03
N SER A 202 5.61 -5.41 -6.96
CA SER A 202 5.93 -4.94 -5.61
C SER A 202 6.07 -6.14 -4.68
N GLY A 203 6.88 -5.98 -3.63
CA GLY A 203 6.86 -6.93 -2.52
C GLY A 203 7.92 -6.69 -1.44
N ILE A 204 7.93 -7.59 -0.47
CA ILE A 204 8.90 -7.61 0.63
C ILE A 204 10.28 -8.17 0.19
N PRO A 205 11.37 -7.88 0.91
CA PRO A 205 12.73 -8.35 0.56
C PRO A 205 12.87 -9.86 0.37
N GLU A 206 12.04 -10.66 1.04
CA GLU A 206 11.94 -12.12 0.95
C GLU A 206 11.52 -12.59 -0.46
N LEU A 207 11.01 -11.69 -1.30
CA LEU A 207 10.73 -11.93 -2.72
C LEU A 207 12.01 -11.94 -3.58
N LEU A 208 13.15 -11.40 -3.13
CA LEU A 208 14.36 -11.34 -3.94
C LEU A 208 14.91 -12.70 -4.44
N PRO A 209 14.92 -13.80 -3.63
CA PRO A 209 15.21 -15.14 -4.11
C PRO A 209 14.40 -15.53 -5.36
N PHE A 210 13.11 -15.21 -5.42
CA PHE A 210 12.22 -15.54 -6.55
C PHE A 210 12.82 -15.10 -7.89
N PHE A 211 13.40 -13.90 -7.96
CA PHE A 211 14.02 -13.38 -9.16
C PHE A 211 15.47 -13.86 -9.35
N ARG A 212 16.21 -14.14 -8.26
CA ARG A 212 17.60 -14.59 -8.36
C ARG A 212 17.73 -15.96 -9.03
N HIS A 213 16.76 -16.84 -8.81
CA HIS A 213 16.78 -18.22 -9.34
C HIS A 213 16.38 -18.32 -10.83
N ASP A 214 15.87 -17.24 -11.45
CA ASP A 214 15.57 -17.22 -12.89
C ASP A 214 16.31 -16.07 -13.60
N ARG A 215 17.45 -16.42 -14.23
CA ARG A 215 18.28 -15.48 -14.98
C ARG A 215 17.55 -14.85 -16.18
N GLN A 216 16.58 -15.55 -16.78
CA GLN A 216 15.87 -15.07 -17.97
C GLN A 216 14.82 -14.01 -17.62
N LEU A 217 14.16 -14.16 -16.47
CA LEU A 217 13.28 -13.15 -15.90
C LEU A 217 14.11 -11.97 -15.38
N ARG A 218 15.13 -12.23 -14.56
CA ARG A 218 15.98 -11.18 -13.94
C ARG A 218 16.57 -10.20 -14.94
N ARG A 219 17.07 -10.67 -16.11
CA ARG A 219 17.64 -9.77 -17.15
C ARG A 219 16.64 -8.81 -17.79
N ARG A 220 15.33 -9.00 -17.57
CA ARG A 220 14.25 -8.13 -18.06
C ARG A 220 13.79 -7.12 -17.02
N LEU A 221 14.21 -7.29 -15.77
CA LEU A 221 13.75 -6.54 -14.63
C LEU A 221 14.77 -5.47 -14.22
N ARG A 222 14.27 -4.35 -13.71
CA ARG A 222 15.02 -3.39 -12.91
C ARG A 222 14.47 -3.42 -11.49
N PHE A 223 15.31 -3.10 -10.52
CA PHE A 223 14.95 -3.16 -9.10
C PHE A 223 15.07 -1.77 -8.50
N MET A 224 14.11 -1.41 -7.67
CA MET A 224 14.12 -0.26 -6.78
C MET A 224 13.96 -0.80 -5.36
N TYR A 225 14.85 -0.42 -4.44
CA TYR A 225 14.75 -0.82 -3.06
C TYR A 225 14.35 0.39 -2.22
N LEU A 226 13.23 0.31 -1.50
CA LEU A 226 12.81 1.33 -0.55
C LEU A 226 13.56 1.10 0.76
N ALA A 227 14.62 1.88 0.98
CA ALA A 227 15.42 1.80 2.19
C ALA A 227 14.70 2.42 3.39
N LYS A 228 15.07 1.97 4.60
CA LYS A 228 14.67 2.61 5.84
C LYS A 228 15.12 4.08 5.88
N LEU A 229 14.31 4.90 6.53
CA LEU A 229 14.64 6.27 6.87
C LEU A 229 15.84 6.31 7.82
N THR A 230 16.60 7.39 7.74
CA THR A 230 17.70 7.67 8.66
C THR A 230 17.58 9.12 9.13
N PRO A 231 17.86 9.43 10.41
CA PRO A 231 17.79 10.81 10.90
C PRO A 231 18.65 11.76 10.06
N LYS A 232 19.86 11.34 9.70
CA LYS A 232 20.81 12.15 8.92
C LYS A 232 20.28 12.59 7.56
N GLN A 233 19.54 11.73 6.87
CA GLN A 233 19.07 12.01 5.50
C GLN A 233 17.64 12.53 5.45
N HIS A 234 16.81 12.26 6.47
CA HIS A 234 15.36 12.44 6.37
C HIS A 234 14.77 13.34 7.46
N ALA A 235 15.58 13.94 8.34
CA ALA A 235 15.06 14.86 9.36
C ALA A 235 14.32 16.04 8.73
N GLU A 236 14.94 16.74 7.77
CA GLU A 236 14.34 17.87 7.07
C GLU A 236 13.05 17.49 6.34
N PHE A 237 13.03 16.32 5.67
CA PHE A 237 11.83 15.79 5.03
C PHE A 237 10.68 15.59 6.03
N LEU A 238 10.97 15.07 7.22
CA LEU A 238 9.94 14.84 8.24
C LEU A 238 9.48 16.14 8.91
N GLU A 239 10.36 17.12 9.10
CA GLU A 239 9.97 18.46 9.55
C GLU A 239 8.99 19.10 8.55
N GLN A 240 9.31 19.04 7.26
CA GLN A 240 8.41 19.51 6.20
C GLN A 240 7.09 18.73 6.16
N ALA A 241 7.12 17.41 6.38
CA ALA A 241 5.92 16.59 6.46
C ALA A 241 5.03 16.99 7.65
N LEU A 242 5.61 17.21 8.83
CA LEU A 242 4.89 17.67 10.02
C LEU A 242 4.17 19.00 9.76
N ASP A 243 4.87 19.98 9.19
CA ASP A 243 4.29 21.28 8.85
C ASP A 243 3.20 21.15 7.78
N HIS A 244 3.45 20.35 6.74
CA HIS A 244 2.49 20.14 5.65
C HIS A 244 1.18 19.53 6.19
N TYR A 245 1.25 18.42 6.90
CA TYR A 245 0.05 17.75 7.44
C TYR A 245 -0.70 18.63 8.43
N ALA A 246 0.01 19.30 9.34
CA ALA A 246 -0.63 20.23 10.29
C ALA A 246 -1.36 21.36 9.55
N SER A 247 -0.76 21.90 8.48
CA SER A 247 -1.38 22.96 7.68
C SER A 247 -2.62 22.50 6.91
N GLU A 248 -2.62 21.29 6.34
CA GLU A 248 -3.75 20.71 5.60
C GLU A 248 -5.01 20.59 6.46
N VAL A 249 -4.81 20.27 7.74
CA VAL A 249 -5.89 20.12 8.73
C VAL A 249 -6.08 21.34 9.64
N LYS A 250 -5.43 22.47 9.31
CA LYS A 250 -5.54 23.75 10.04
C LYS A 250 -5.13 23.69 11.52
N LEU A 251 -4.19 22.83 11.86
CA LEU A 251 -3.59 22.75 13.19
C LEU A 251 -2.22 23.43 13.22
N LYS A 252 -1.76 23.77 14.43
CA LYS A 252 -0.40 24.27 14.66
C LYS A 252 0.40 23.24 15.44
N LEU A 253 1.67 23.03 15.08
CA LEU A 253 2.55 22.23 15.92
C LEU A 253 2.88 23.01 17.21
N ALA A 254 2.62 22.37 18.35
CA ALA A 254 2.92 22.89 19.68
C ALA A 254 3.89 21.96 20.40
N ILE A 255 5.00 21.65 19.73
CA ILE A 255 6.03 20.73 20.20
C ILE A 255 7.36 21.46 20.18
N LYS A 256 8.16 21.29 21.23
CA LYS A 256 9.41 22.04 21.39
C LYS A 256 10.58 21.25 20.79
N PRO A 257 11.65 21.93 20.34
CA PRO A 257 12.82 21.24 19.79
C PRO A 257 13.43 20.21 20.75
N GLU A 258 13.43 20.49 22.06
CA GLU A 258 13.93 19.57 23.09
C GLU A 258 13.13 18.28 23.26
N ASP A 259 11.94 18.17 22.65
CA ASP A 259 11.10 16.99 22.75
C ASP A 259 11.53 15.87 21.77
N ASP A 260 12.50 16.13 20.88
CA ASP A 260 13.07 15.19 19.91
C ASP A 260 12.02 14.48 19.01
N LEU A 261 10.94 15.19 18.66
CA LEU A 261 9.79 14.62 17.95
C LEU A 261 10.18 13.82 16.70
N VAL A 262 11.03 14.38 15.84
CA VAL A 262 11.45 13.73 14.59
C VAL A 262 12.15 12.39 14.87
N ALA A 263 13.02 12.36 15.89
CA ALA A 263 13.76 11.15 16.25
C ALA A 263 12.82 10.09 16.85
N ARG A 264 11.90 10.51 17.73
CA ARG A 264 10.87 9.64 18.32
C ARG A 264 9.92 9.09 17.26
N LEU A 265 9.49 9.93 16.31
CA LEU A 265 8.60 9.55 15.21
C LEU A 265 9.27 8.56 14.26
N LEU A 266 10.55 8.75 13.93
CA LEU A 266 11.35 7.77 13.17
C LEU A 266 11.40 6.41 13.89
N HIS A 267 11.69 6.42 15.19
CA HIS A 267 11.78 5.20 15.98
C HIS A 267 10.45 4.48 16.13
N ALA A 268 9.38 5.23 16.42
CA ALA A 268 8.00 4.75 16.50
C ALA A 268 7.54 4.13 15.16
N GLY A 269 7.89 4.76 14.04
CA GLY A 269 7.62 4.24 12.71
C GLY A 269 8.57 3.14 12.24
N GLN A 270 9.43 2.59 13.11
CA GLN A 270 10.41 1.55 12.79
C GLN A 270 11.36 1.93 11.63
N TYR A 271 11.54 3.23 11.42
CA TYR A 271 12.25 3.85 10.30
C TYR A 271 11.63 3.53 8.93
N GLU A 272 10.38 3.09 8.88
CA GLU A 272 9.64 2.86 7.64
C GLU A 272 8.76 4.04 7.30
N MET A 273 9.01 4.67 6.15
CA MET A 273 8.34 5.93 5.77
C MET A 273 6.81 5.85 5.82
N GLY A 274 6.22 4.74 5.36
CA GLY A 274 4.75 4.59 5.39
C GLY A 274 4.23 4.56 6.82
N ILE A 275 4.82 3.76 7.71
CA ILE A 275 4.43 3.72 9.13
C ILE A 275 4.67 5.09 9.81
N THR A 276 5.81 5.72 9.54
CA THR A 276 6.15 7.05 10.06
C THR A 276 5.11 8.10 9.67
N LEU A 277 4.69 8.15 8.41
CA LEU A 277 3.67 9.10 7.93
C LEU A 277 2.25 8.71 8.37
N GLU A 278 1.96 7.43 8.55
CA GLU A 278 0.69 6.96 9.13
C GLU A 278 0.55 7.43 10.59
N ILE A 279 1.56 7.22 11.45
CA ILE A 279 1.55 7.70 12.84
C ILE A 279 1.39 9.22 12.88
N LEU A 280 2.03 9.93 11.95
CA LEU A 280 1.89 11.38 11.83
C LEU A 280 0.43 11.76 11.52
N ALA A 281 -0.19 11.12 10.53
CA ALA A 281 -1.59 11.37 10.16
C ALA A 281 -2.56 11.02 11.31
N GLU A 282 -2.32 9.92 12.01
CA GLU A 282 -3.09 9.48 13.18
C GLU A 282 -2.98 10.50 14.32
N ALA A 283 -1.78 11.06 14.58
CA ALA A 283 -1.62 12.12 15.58
C ALA A 283 -2.39 13.42 15.22
N MET A 284 -2.54 13.71 13.92
CA MET A 284 -3.39 14.81 13.48
C MET A 284 -4.87 14.51 13.77
N GLU A 285 -5.33 13.28 13.51
CA GLU A 285 -6.69 12.82 13.81
C GLU A 285 -6.98 12.90 15.33
N GLU A 286 -6.07 12.41 16.16
CA GLU A 286 -6.18 12.51 17.63
C GLU A 286 -6.33 13.95 18.11
N ALA A 287 -5.57 14.89 17.53
CA ALA A 287 -5.68 16.31 17.82
C ALA A 287 -7.03 16.91 17.40
N LEU A 288 -7.59 16.44 16.29
CA LEU A 288 -8.92 16.85 15.82
C LEU A 288 -10.03 16.33 16.72
N ASP A 289 -9.91 15.10 17.25
CA ASP A 289 -10.94 14.44 18.05
C ASP A 289 -11.31 15.17 19.34
N HIS A 290 -10.36 15.87 19.95
CA HIS A 290 -10.60 16.67 21.15
C HIS A 290 -10.68 18.18 20.87
N ASP A 291 -11.03 18.55 19.63
CA ASP A 291 -11.24 19.93 19.15
C ASP A 291 -10.05 20.87 19.44
N ALA A 292 -8.83 20.34 19.33
CA ALA A 292 -7.65 21.17 19.52
C ALA A 292 -7.40 22.07 18.30
N ASN A 293 -6.73 23.19 18.55
CA ASN A 293 -6.15 24.04 17.51
C ASN A 293 -4.65 23.77 17.31
N ARG A 294 -4.10 22.80 18.04
CA ARG A 294 -2.68 22.48 18.11
C ARG A 294 -2.48 20.98 18.25
N VAL A 295 -1.43 20.48 17.63
CA VAL A 295 -0.92 19.11 17.83
C VAL A 295 0.22 19.17 18.82
N THR A 296 0.20 18.26 19.79
CA THR A 296 1.12 18.14 20.91
C THR A 296 1.78 16.76 20.92
N MET A 297 2.80 16.58 21.76
CA MET A 297 3.43 15.26 21.94
C MET A 297 2.44 14.21 22.47
N THR A 298 1.43 14.62 23.23
CA THR A 298 0.38 13.73 23.74
C THR A 298 -0.45 13.10 22.62
N ASP A 299 -0.65 13.81 21.51
CA ASP A 299 -1.45 13.30 20.38
C ASP A 299 -0.69 12.20 19.63
N PHE A 300 0.63 12.37 19.48
CA PHE A 300 1.51 11.30 19.00
C PHE A 300 1.54 10.11 19.95
N ALA A 301 1.55 10.36 21.26
CA ALA A 301 1.49 9.30 22.25
C ALA A 301 0.18 8.50 22.15
N ASN A 302 -0.97 9.17 22.04
CA ASN A 302 -2.29 8.53 21.91
C ASN A 302 -2.41 7.72 20.62
N ALA A 303 -2.01 8.30 19.49
CA ALA A 303 -1.97 7.62 18.18
C ALA A 303 -1.10 6.35 18.24
N TYR A 304 0.07 6.43 18.86
CA TYR A 304 0.93 5.25 19.01
C TYR A 304 0.33 4.19 19.94
N ALA A 305 -0.29 4.61 21.04
CA ALA A 305 -0.88 3.71 22.02
C ALA A 305 -2.08 2.95 21.46
N SER A 306 -2.97 3.62 20.71
CA SER A 306 -4.14 3.01 20.07
C SER A 306 -3.74 1.95 19.04
N ARG A 307 -2.63 2.17 18.33
CA ARG A 307 -2.06 1.24 17.35
C ARG A 307 -1.35 0.03 17.97
N ASN A 308 -0.67 0.21 19.09
CA ASN A 308 0.26 -0.81 19.62
C ASN A 308 -0.18 -1.47 20.94
N LEU A 309 -1.28 -0.99 21.56
CA LEU A 309 -1.77 -1.45 22.87
C LEU A 309 -0.69 -1.44 23.97
N MET A 310 0.17 -0.41 23.98
CA MET A 310 1.32 -0.30 24.87
C MET A 310 1.04 0.59 26.09
N PRO A 311 1.57 0.26 27.28
CA PRO A 311 1.59 1.17 28.43
C PRO A 311 2.49 2.38 28.16
N ASP A 312 2.29 3.46 28.93
CA ASP A 312 2.99 4.74 28.77
C ASP A 312 4.52 4.63 28.83
N ASP A 313 5.06 3.72 29.64
CA ASP A 313 6.51 3.50 29.77
C ASP A 313 7.13 2.81 28.54
N GLN A 314 6.31 2.15 27.72
CA GLN A 314 6.65 1.57 26.41
C GLN A 314 6.18 2.44 25.24
N ASN A 315 5.79 3.69 25.51
CA ASN A 315 5.44 4.65 24.48
C ASN A 315 6.66 5.54 24.12
N PRO A 316 7.16 5.50 22.87
CA PRO A 316 8.30 6.33 22.45
C PRO A 316 8.06 7.83 22.54
N PHE A 317 6.81 8.30 22.64
CA PHE A 317 6.47 9.72 22.77
C PHE A 317 6.34 10.18 24.24
N VAL A 318 6.34 9.24 25.19
CA VAL A 318 6.23 9.53 26.64
C VAL A 318 7.54 9.22 27.37
N SER A 319 8.15 8.06 27.08
CA SER A 319 9.31 7.57 27.81
C SER A 319 10.58 8.41 27.54
N ASN A 320 11.38 8.66 28.58
CA ASN A 320 12.70 9.29 28.44
C ASN A 320 13.71 8.34 27.79
N ALA A 321 13.55 7.03 28.00
CA ALA A 321 14.39 5.99 27.40
C ALA A 321 13.79 5.48 26.08
N TRP A 322 13.17 6.36 25.29
CA TRP A 322 12.41 6.00 24.08
C TRP A 322 13.23 5.16 23.08
N HIS A 323 14.52 5.44 22.95
CA HIS A 323 15.43 4.76 22.02
C HIS A 323 15.68 3.28 22.38
N THR A 324 15.39 2.84 23.61
CA THR A 324 15.52 1.43 24.02
C THR A 324 14.25 0.61 23.82
N ILE A 325 13.12 1.25 23.50
CA ILE A 325 11.84 0.58 23.32
C ILE A 325 11.86 -0.22 22.02
N ASP A 326 11.46 -1.49 22.07
CA ASP A 326 11.30 -2.33 20.89
C ASP A 326 9.94 -2.05 20.22
N THR A 327 9.95 -1.20 19.19
CA THR A 327 8.76 -0.77 18.46
C THR A 327 8.26 -1.80 17.44
N THR A 328 8.89 -2.98 17.36
CA THR A 328 8.50 -4.06 16.43
C THR A 328 7.50 -5.06 17.02
N ARG A 329 7.29 -5.02 18.34
CA ARG A 329 6.39 -5.94 19.04
C ARG A 329 5.06 -5.26 19.32
N LEU A 330 3.97 -6.00 19.13
CA LEU A 330 2.73 -5.73 19.84
C LEU A 330 2.84 -6.39 21.21
N GLN A 331 2.49 -5.69 22.28
CA GLN A 331 2.23 -6.37 23.54
C GLN A 331 0.93 -7.14 23.31
N THR A 332 1.05 -8.46 23.23
CA THR A 332 -0.07 -9.26 23.69
C THR A 332 -0.25 -8.83 25.15
N LYS A 333 -1.46 -8.45 25.57
CA LYS A 333 -1.78 -8.65 26.98
C LYS A 333 -1.36 -10.08 27.23
N ASP A 334 -0.37 -10.28 28.09
CA ASP A 334 0.06 -11.63 28.43
C ASP A 334 -1.19 -12.46 28.65
N GLU A 335 -1.18 -13.73 28.26
CA GLU A 335 -2.22 -14.71 28.61
C GLU A 335 -2.28 -14.94 30.14
N GLU A 336 -2.05 -13.92 30.96
CA GLU A 336 -2.47 -13.83 32.33
C GLU A 336 -3.95 -13.46 32.36
N GLU A 337 -4.76 -14.51 32.45
CA GLU A 337 -6.15 -14.53 32.90
C GLU A 337 -6.98 -13.35 32.38
N ILE A 338 -7.69 -13.60 31.28
CA ILE A 338 -9.03 -13.02 31.14
C ILE A 338 -9.82 -13.53 32.35
N ASP A 339 -9.70 -12.83 33.47
CA ASP A 339 -10.64 -12.97 34.57
C ASP A 339 -11.99 -12.60 33.98
N ASP A 340 -12.89 -13.57 33.98
CA ASP A 340 -14.25 -13.55 33.45
C ASP A 340 -15.16 -12.52 34.19
N ALA A 341 -14.55 -11.53 34.85
CA ALA A 341 -15.17 -10.52 35.70
C ALA A 341 -15.35 -9.15 35.02
N THR A 342 -14.95 -8.95 33.76
CA THR A 342 -15.23 -7.69 33.03
C THR A 342 -16.46 -7.78 32.14
N THR A 343 -17.59 -8.17 32.75
CA THR A 343 -18.94 -7.80 32.25
C THR A 343 -19.43 -6.61 33.07
N PRO A 344 -20.14 -5.61 32.48
CA PRO A 344 -20.54 -4.38 33.16
C PRO A 344 -21.30 -4.62 34.47
N VAL A 345 -21.02 -3.76 35.45
CA VAL A 345 -21.58 -3.75 36.81
C VAL A 345 -23.09 -3.99 36.81
N GLY A 346 -23.53 -5.18 37.24
CA GLY A 346 -24.97 -5.43 37.31
C GLY A 346 -25.46 -6.86 37.57
N LYS A 347 -24.93 -7.59 38.57
CA LYS A 347 -25.70 -8.57 39.38
C LYS A 347 -24.83 -9.23 40.45
N LYS A 348 -25.11 -8.94 41.72
CA LYS A 348 -24.61 -9.74 42.86
C LYS A 348 -25.14 -11.17 42.75
N ARG A 349 -24.25 -12.17 42.67
CA ARG A 349 -24.58 -13.56 42.99
C ARG A 349 -24.02 -13.92 44.36
N LYS A 350 -24.93 -14.32 45.25
CA LYS A 350 -24.70 -14.74 46.64
C LYS A 350 -23.73 -15.92 46.70
N GLY A 351 -22.80 -15.86 47.64
CA GLY A 351 -21.83 -16.92 47.89
C GLY A 351 -22.46 -18.23 48.33
N LYS A 352 -21.65 -19.29 48.22
CA LYS A 352 -21.90 -20.54 48.93
C LYS A 352 -20.59 -21.04 49.53
N LYS A 353 -20.61 -21.12 50.87
CA LYS A 353 -19.66 -21.81 51.72
C LYS A 353 -19.57 -23.28 51.32
N SER A 354 -18.36 -23.81 51.19
CA SER A 354 -17.80 -24.89 52.02
C SER A 354 -16.34 -25.07 51.65
#